data_AF-A0A060C940-F1
#
_entry.id   AF-A0A060C940-F1
#
_cell.length_a   1.000
_cell.length_b   1.000
_cell.length_c   1.000
_cell.angle_alpha   90.00
_cell.angle_beta   90.00
_cell.angle_gamma   90.00
#
_symmetry.space_group_name_H-M   'P 1'
#
loop_
_entity.id
_entity.type
_entity.pdbx_description
1 polymer ?
#
loop_
_entity_poly.entity_id
_entity_poly.type
_entity_poly.pdbx_seq_one_letter_code
_entity_poly.pdbx_strand_id
1 'polypeptide(L)'
;MFQVVRQQVAQAQAGELLSPEHLFSRAIKQAVLPPKDPTLREATPQSIMRVTRDDVQAYYKKVWRPDQTTIVVTGDVTPEKAQAVLEQNFGGWKAEGPAPNIDLPAVPLSKASHAQVPDRSSVQDEVVLAETLGLTAAHPDHLCSSWE
;
A
#
# COMPACT_ATOMS: atom_id res chain seq x y z
N MET A 1 24.66 2.96 7.62
CA MET A 1 23.65 3.09 6.55
C MET A 1 22.22 3.02 7.07
N PHE A 2 21.78 1.91 7.72
CA PHE A 2 20.39 1.77 8.20
C PHE A 2 19.89 2.93 9.08
N GLN A 3 20.67 3.36 10.07
CA GLN A 3 20.26 4.45 10.97
C GLN A 3 20.04 5.78 10.26
N VAL A 4 20.87 6.10 9.27
CA VAL A 4 20.77 7.33 8.47
C VAL A 4 19.48 7.30 7.65
N VAL A 5 19.23 6.20 6.94
CA VAL A 5 17.99 6.03 6.16
C VAL A 5 16.76 6.10 7.07
N ARG A 6 16.78 5.42 8.22
CA ARG A 6 15.66 5.46 9.19
C ARG A 6 15.38 6.89 9.67
N GLN A 7 16.41 7.67 9.97
CA GLN A 7 16.26 9.08 10.35
C GLN A 7 15.71 9.94 9.21
N GLN A 8 16.24 9.77 7.99
CA GLN A 8 15.75 10.49 6.81
C GLN A 8 14.29 10.19 6.53
N VAL A 9 13.87 8.92 6.56
CA VAL A 9 12.47 8.53 6.37
C VAL A 9 11.59 9.09 7.49
N ALA A 10 12.02 9.06 8.75
CA ALA A 10 11.26 9.63 9.86
C ALA A 10 11.08 11.16 9.72
N GLN A 11 12.09 11.87 9.21
CA GLN A 11 12.02 13.31 8.95
C GLN A 11 11.11 13.63 7.77
N ALA A 12 11.23 12.90 6.66
CA ALA A 12 10.36 13.07 5.49
C ALA A 12 8.89 12.85 5.88
N GLN A 13 8.62 11.79 6.65
CA GLN A 13 7.27 11.49 7.12
C GLN A 13 6.67 12.61 7.97
N ALA A 14 7.49 13.32 8.76
CA ALA A 14 6.98 14.43 9.57
C ALA A 14 6.43 15.58 8.70
N GLY A 15 7.02 15.81 7.52
CA GLY A 15 6.53 16.79 6.55
C GLY A 15 5.27 16.31 5.84
N GLU A 16 5.27 15.06 5.35
CA GLU A 16 4.12 14.44 4.68
C GLU A 16 2.85 14.47 5.55
N LEU A 17 2.97 14.11 6.84
CA LEU A 17 1.82 14.09 7.75
C LEU A 17 1.14 15.45 7.97
N LEU A 18 1.84 16.54 7.66
CA LEU A 18 1.33 17.91 7.78
C LEU A 18 0.90 18.50 6.42
N SER A 19 1.14 17.80 5.31
CA SER A 19 0.79 18.29 3.99
C SER A 19 -0.75 18.34 3.85
N PRO A 20 -1.30 19.39 3.20
CA PRO A 20 -2.73 19.46 2.96
C PRO A 20 -3.27 18.25 2.17
N GLU A 21 -2.53 17.80 1.16
CA GLU A 21 -2.87 16.62 0.35
C GLU A 21 -3.00 15.36 1.22
N HIS A 22 -2.04 15.12 2.11
CA HIS A 22 -2.07 13.96 3.00
C HIS A 22 -3.26 14.03 3.97
N LEU A 23 -3.50 15.20 4.57
CA LEU A 23 -4.63 15.40 5.48
C LEU A 23 -5.98 15.22 4.76
N PHE A 24 -6.09 15.70 3.52
CA PHE A 24 -7.26 15.53 2.67
C PHE A 24 -7.51 14.06 2.32
N SER A 25 -6.47 13.36 1.81
CA SER A 25 -6.54 11.93 1.52
C SER A 25 -6.91 11.10 2.76
N ARG A 26 -6.34 11.44 3.93
CA ARG A 26 -6.66 10.78 5.19
C ARG A 26 -8.11 11.00 5.61
N ALA A 27 -8.64 12.21 5.44
CA ALA A 27 -10.03 12.52 5.76
C ALA A 27 -11.00 11.71 4.88
N ILE A 28 -10.74 11.60 3.57
CA ILE A 28 -11.53 10.76 2.66
C ILE A 28 -11.49 9.29 3.11
N LYS A 29 -10.29 8.75 3.36
CA LYS A 29 -10.13 7.37 3.82
C LYS A 29 -10.90 7.09 5.11
N GLN A 30 -10.85 8.00 6.09
CA GLN A 30 -11.57 7.87 7.35
C GLN A 30 -13.10 7.98 7.19
N ALA A 31 -13.57 8.72 6.19
CA ALA A 31 -14.99 8.87 5.89
C ALA A 31 -15.59 7.59 5.29
N VAL A 32 -14.83 6.89 4.43
CA VAL A 32 -15.33 5.73 3.68
C VAL A 32 -14.99 4.38 4.34
N LEU A 33 -13.88 4.28 5.07
CA LEU A 33 -13.41 3.01 5.65
C LEU A 33 -13.85 2.81 7.10
N PRO A 34 -14.02 1.55 7.55
CA PRO A 34 -14.34 1.26 8.94
C PRO A 34 -13.16 1.64 9.87
N PRO A 35 -13.41 2.05 11.13
CA PRO A 35 -12.36 2.60 12.02
C PRO A 35 -11.16 1.69 12.33
N LYS A 36 -11.25 0.39 12.08
CA LYS A 36 -10.19 -0.61 12.33
C LYS A 36 -9.60 -1.19 11.05
N ASP A 37 -9.91 -0.58 9.91
CA ASP A 37 -9.40 -1.05 8.63
C ASP A 37 -7.86 -0.99 8.60
N PRO A 38 -7.17 -2.06 8.15
CA PRO A 38 -5.71 -2.06 8.00
C PRO A 38 -5.16 -0.92 7.14
N THR A 39 -5.93 -0.43 6.17
CA THR A 39 -5.52 0.65 5.25
C THR A 39 -5.50 2.04 5.91
N LEU A 40 -6.11 2.18 7.10
CA LEU A 40 -6.04 3.40 7.92
C LEU A 40 -4.78 3.49 8.77
N ARG A 41 -3.92 2.46 8.77
CA ARG A 41 -2.65 2.49 9.51
C ARG A 41 -1.71 3.51 8.89
N GLU A 42 -1.11 4.31 9.75
CA GLU A 42 -0.21 5.40 9.35
C GLU A 42 1.14 5.25 10.07
N ALA A 43 2.22 5.40 9.31
CA ALA A 43 3.56 5.45 9.89
C ALA A 43 3.79 6.84 10.50
N THR A 44 4.17 6.87 11.78
CA THR A 44 4.59 8.09 12.46
C THR A 44 6.12 8.14 12.57
N PRO A 45 6.74 9.33 12.65
CA PRO A 45 8.18 9.45 12.89
C PRO A 45 8.64 8.62 14.10
N GLN A 46 7.83 8.58 15.17
CA GLN A 46 8.10 7.78 16.36
C GLN A 46 8.04 6.28 16.08
N SER A 47 7.06 5.81 15.32
CA SER A 47 6.96 4.40 14.93
C SER A 47 8.13 3.96 14.05
N ILE A 48 8.54 4.80 13.08
CA ILE A 48 9.67 4.56 12.19
C ILE A 48 10.97 4.49 12.99
N MET A 49 11.17 5.40 13.94
CA MET A 49 12.36 5.41 14.78
C MET A 49 12.49 4.19 15.71
N ARG A 50 11.37 3.50 16.00
CA ARG A 50 11.37 2.24 16.77
C ARG A 50 11.76 1.02 15.94
N VAL A 51 11.65 1.09 14.61
CA VAL A 51 12.01 -0.03 13.73
C VAL A 51 13.50 -0.34 13.84
N THR A 52 13.82 -1.60 14.09
CA THR A 52 15.18 -2.11 14.13
C THR A 52 15.58 -2.77 12.82
N ARG A 53 16.88 -3.00 12.62
CA ARG A 53 17.37 -3.74 11.44
C ARG A 53 16.84 -5.17 11.42
N ASP A 54 16.67 -5.77 12.60
CA ASP A 54 16.20 -7.14 12.74
C ASP A 54 14.72 -7.25 12.37
N ASP A 55 13.90 -6.25 12.71
CA ASP A 55 12.50 -6.17 12.25
C ASP A 55 12.41 -6.18 10.72
N VAL A 56 13.27 -5.39 10.04
CA VAL A 56 13.31 -5.33 8.57
C VAL A 56 13.73 -6.67 7.97
N GLN A 57 14.75 -7.32 8.53
CA GLN A 57 15.18 -8.64 8.06
C GLN A 57 14.12 -9.71 8.30
N ALA A 58 13.46 -9.69 9.46
CA ALA A 58 12.39 -10.62 9.78
C ALA A 58 11.19 -10.42 8.85
N TYR A 59 10.80 -9.17 8.60
CA TYR A 59 9.75 -8.84 7.64
C TYR A 59 10.10 -9.31 6.22
N TYR A 60 11.31 -9.03 5.75
CA TYR A 60 11.78 -9.48 4.44
C TYR A 60 11.69 -11.00 4.29
N LYS A 61 12.25 -11.76 5.24
CA LYS A 61 12.20 -13.24 5.21
C LYS A 61 10.77 -13.80 5.25
N LYS A 62 9.85 -13.12 5.95
CA LYS A 62 8.47 -13.56 6.11
C LYS A 62 7.61 -13.27 4.88
N VAL A 63 7.83 -12.12 4.24
CA VAL A 63 6.93 -11.57 3.20
C VAL A 63 7.48 -11.77 1.79
N TRP A 64 8.80 -11.71 1.60
CA TRP A 64 9.41 -12.00 0.29
C TRP A 64 9.58 -13.51 0.12
N ARG A 65 8.59 -14.13 -0.55
CA ARG A 65 8.52 -15.58 -0.78
C ARG A 65 8.08 -15.90 -2.22
N PRO A 66 8.59 -17.00 -2.82
CA PRO A 66 8.33 -17.34 -4.22
C PRO A 66 6.86 -17.67 -4.51
N ASP A 67 6.14 -18.27 -3.56
CA ASP A 67 4.72 -18.64 -3.68
C ASP A 67 3.74 -17.47 -3.48
N GLN A 68 4.24 -16.27 -3.17
CA GLN A 68 3.47 -15.01 -3.23
C GLN A 68 4.08 -14.00 -4.22
N THR A 69 4.89 -14.48 -5.16
CA THR A 69 5.56 -13.63 -6.16
C THR A 69 5.22 -14.09 -7.56
N THR A 70 4.79 -13.16 -8.41
CA THR A 70 4.61 -13.38 -9.85
C THR A 70 5.66 -12.59 -10.60
N ILE A 71 6.48 -13.26 -11.42
CA ILE A 71 7.46 -12.59 -12.28
C ILE A 71 6.87 -12.47 -13.68
N VAL A 72 6.71 -11.23 -14.15
CA VAL A 72 6.16 -10.94 -15.47
C VAL A 72 7.29 -10.47 -16.38
N VAL A 73 7.45 -11.14 -17.53
CA VAL A 73 8.47 -10.84 -18.53
C VAL A 73 7.77 -10.41 -19.82
N THR A 74 8.12 -9.25 -20.36
CA THR A 74 7.52 -8.70 -21.59
C THR A 74 8.61 -8.14 -22.52
N GLY A 75 8.41 -8.28 -23.83
CA GLY A 75 9.35 -7.81 -24.85
C GLY A 75 9.80 -8.92 -25.81
N ASP A 76 10.93 -8.69 -26.51
CA ASP A 76 11.52 -9.64 -27.46
C ASP A 76 12.33 -10.72 -26.74
N VAL A 77 11.63 -11.70 -26.16
CA VAL A 77 12.22 -12.82 -25.44
C VAL A 77 11.37 -14.06 -25.61
N THR A 78 12.02 -15.21 -25.82
CA THR A 78 11.30 -16.49 -25.91
C THR A 78 11.05 -17.07 -24.52
N PRO A 79 9.97 -17.84 -24.31
CA PRO A 79 9.67 -18.45 -23.02
C PRO A 79 10.83 -19.28 -22.46
N GLU A 80 11.58 -19.98 -23.30
CA GLU A 80 12.69 -20.85 -22.89
C GLU A 80 13.87 -20.04 -22.37
N LYS A 81 14.19 -18.92 -23.03
CA LYS A 81 15.25 -18.00 -22.57
C LYS A 81 14.86 -17.35 -21.25
N ALA A 82 13.61 -16.91 -21.13
CA ALA A 82 13.10 -16.35 -19.89
C ALA A 82 13.17 -17.38 -18.75
N GLN A 83 12.69 -18.60 -18.98
CA GLN A 83 12.71 -19.67 -17.99
C GLN A 83 14.14 -20.02 -17.55
N ALA A 84 15.10 -20.13 -18.48
CA ALA A 84 16.49 -20.42 -18.15
C ALA A 84 17.10 -19.36 -17.22
N VAL A 85 16.85 -18.06 -17.49
CA VAL A 85 17.32 -16.96 -16.64
C VAL A 85 16.61 -16.97 -15.28
N LEU A 86 15.31 -17.22 -15.27
CA LEU A 86 14.54 -17.28 -14.03
C LEU A 86 15.03 -18.42 -13.14
N GLU A 87 15.29 -19.61 -13.70
CA GLU A 87 15.79 -20.72 -12.90
C GLU A 87 17.23 -20.52 -12.42
N GLN A 88 18.07 -19.88 -13.23
CA GLN A 88 19.41 -19.53 -12.81
C GLN A 88 19.42 -18.59 -11.60
N ASN A 89 18.49 -17.63 -11.53
CA ASN A 89 18.50 -16.59 -10.50
C ASN A 89 17.58 -16.90 -9.31
N PHE A 90 16.46 -17.58 -9.56
CA PHE A 90 15.40 -17.80 -8.57
C PHE A 90 15.09 -19.28 -8.30
N GLY A 91 15.65 -20.23 -9.04
CA GLY A 91 15.35 -21.66 -8.85
C GLY A 91 15.75 -22.22 -7.47
N GLY A 92 16.70 -21.57 -6.80
CA GLY A 92 17.08 -21.87 -5.42
C GLY A 92 16.21 -21.19 -4.35
N TRP A 93 15.37 -20.23 -4.72
CA TRP A 93 14.56 -19.46 -3.78
C TRP A 93 13.35 -20.27 -3.34
N LYS A 94 13.30 -20.63 -2.06
CA LYS A 94 12.23 -21.44 -1.47
C LYS A 94 11.54 -20.69 -0.36
N ALA A 95 10.23 -20.89 -0.25
CA ALA A 95 9.44 -20.35 0.84
C ALA A 95 9.67 -21.14 2.13
N GLU A 96 9.74 -20.44 3.25
CA GLU A 96 9.82 -21.03 4.58
C GLU A 96 8.59 -20.64 5.40
N GLY A 97 7.97 -21.63 6.06
CA GLY A 97 6.81 -21.41 6.93
C GLY A 97 5.51 -21.02 6.19
N PRO A 98 4.42 -20.80 6.95
CA PRO A 98 3.12 -20.48 6.39
C PRO A 98 3.12 -19.10 5.71
N ALA A 99 2.42 -19.00 4.58
CA ALA A 99 2.23 -17.74 3.88
C ALA A 99 1.41 -16.76 4.73
N PRO A 100 1.76 -15.46 4.75
CA PRO A 100 0.92 -14.46 5.38
C PRO A 100 -0.41 -14.36 4.60
N ASN A 101 -1.51 -14.28 5.34
CA ASN A 101 -2.79 -13.93 4.74
C ASN A 101 -2.76 -12.46 4.31
N ILE A 102 -2.91 -12.22 3.01
CA ILE A 102 -2.93 -10.89 2.40
C ILE A 102 -4.34 -10.44 2.02
N ASP A 103 -5.35 -11.31 2.21
CA ASP A 103 -6.74 -10.98 1.92
C ASP A 103 -7.25 -9.98 2.95
N LEU A 104 -7.69 -8.81 2.47
CA LEU A 104 -8.32 -7.80 3.28
C LEU A 104 -9.78 -8.19 3.56
N PRO A 105 -10.32 -7.84 4.74
CA PRO A 105 -11.73 -8.04 5.02
C PRO A 105 -12.59 -7.20 4.07
N ALA A 106 -13.81 -7.67 3.80
CA ALA A 106 -14.77 -6.91 3.01
C ALA A 106 -15.09 -5.58 3.72
N VAL A 107 -15.05 -4.49 2.94
CA VAL A 107 -15.40 -3.14 3.41
C VAL A 107 -16.91 -2.95 3.26
N PRO A 108 -17.64 -2.60 4.33
CA PRO A 108 -19.07 -2.31 4.23
C PRO A 108 -19.30 -0.99 3.49
N LEU A 109 -20.53 -0.77 2.99
CA LEU A 109 -20.90 0.51 2.39
C LEU A 109 -20.68 1.66 3.37
N SER A 110 -20.10 2.74 2.86
CA SER A 110 -19.83 3.95 3.61
C SER A 110 -21.13 4.64 4.04
N LYS A 111 -21.11 5.28 5.21
CA LYS A 111 -22.21 6.14 5.66
C LYS A 111 -21.95 7.57 5.23
N ALA A 112 -23.04 8.33 5.02
CA ALA A 112 -22.93 9.76 4.74
C ALA A 112 -22.13 10.45 5.84
N SER A 113 -21.07 11.15 5.45
CA SER A 113 -20.22 11.93 6.34
C SER A 113 -19.61 13.09 5.56
N HIS A 114 -19.09 14.08 6.29
CA HIS A 114 -18.37 15.19 5.70
C HIS A 114 -17.16 15.52 6.57
N ALA A 115 -16.10 15.99 5.93
CA ALA A 115 -14.91 16.49 6.59
C ALA A 115 -14.44 17.74 5.85
N GLN A 116 -13.90 18.69 6.60
CA GLN A 116 -13.25 19.88 6.05
C GLN A 116 -11.80 19.86 6.50
N VAL A 117 -10.88 19.94 5.55
CA VAL A 117 -9.45 20.00 5.82
C VAL A 117 -8.99 21.41 5.44
N PRO A 118 -8.66 22.26 6.43
CA PRO A 118 -8.20 23.61 6.14
C PRO A 118 -6.84 23.57 5.42
N ASP A 119 -6.78 24.13 4.21
CA ASP A 119 -5.54 24.40 3.50
C ASP A 119 -5.35 25.92 3.33
N ARG A 120 -4.48 26.50 4.17
CA ARG A 120 -4.18 27.94 4.12
C ARG A 120 -3.29 28.33 2.93
N SER A 121 -2.67 27.35 2.27
CA SER A 121 -1.82 27.58 1.10
C SER A 121 -2.59 27.50 -0.21
N SER A 122 -3.83 27.02 -0.18
CA SER A 122 -4.64 26.88 -1.39
C SER A 122 -5.15 28.23 -1.91
N VAL A 123 -5.17 28.35 -3.24
CA VAL A 123 -5.77 29.47 -3.97
C VAL A 123 -7.23 29.17 -4.35
N GLN A 124 -7.64 27.90 -4.34
CA GLN A 124 -8.96 27.43 -4.75
C GLN A 124 -9.45 26.27 -3.85
N ASP A 125 -10.75 26.16 -3.65
CA ASP A 125 -11.32 25.05 -2.88
C ASP A 125 -11.46 23.79 -3.74
N GLU A 126 -11.08 22.64 -3.18
CA GLU A 126 -11.31 21.33 -3.76
C GLU A 126 -12.40 20.58 -2.98
N VAL A 127 -13.33 19.98 -3.71
CA VAL A 127 -14.44 19.20 -3.14
C VAL A 127 -14.46 17.83 -3.82
N VAL A 128 -14.32 16.78 -3.02
CA VAL A 128 -14.41 15.38 -3.47
C VAL A 128 -15.60 14.71 -2.78
N LEU A 129 -16.45 14.08 -3.60
CA LEU A 129 -17.46 13.14 -3.13
C LEU A 129 -16.93 11.73 -3.34
N ALA A 130 -16.85 10.95 -2.27
CA ALA A 130 -16.34 9.59 -2.31
C ALA A 130 -17.32 8.63 -1.63
N GLU A 131 -17.45 7.43 -2.18
CA GLU A 131 -18.24 6.35 -1.62
C GLU A 131 -17.51 5.01 -1.71
N THR A 132 -17.84 4.09 -0.82
CA THR A 132 -17.39 2.70 -0.95
C THR A 132 -18.30 1.96 -1.90
N LEU A 133 -17.75 1.54 -3.03
CA LEU A 133 -18.41 0.61 -3.93
C LEU A 133 -18.09 -0.83 -3.49
N GLY A 134 -19.09 -1.72 -3.50
CA GLY A 134 -18.91 -3.15 -3.20
C GLY A 134 -18.18 -3.92 -4.30
N LEU A 135 -17.39 -3.24 -5.13
CA LEU A 135 -16.68 -3.81 -6.26
C LEU A 135 -15.32 -4.35 -5.78
N THR A 136 -15.01 -5.56 -6.23
CA THR A 136 -13.68 -6.15 -6.08
C THR A 136 -13.06 -6.31 -7.45
N ALA A 137 -11.75 -6.55 -7.54
CA ALA A 137 -11.08 -6.85 -8.82
C ALA A 137 -11.68 -8.06 -9.56
N ALA A 138 -12.37 -8.95 -8.84
CA ALA A 138 -13.07 -10.10 -9.39
C ALA A 138 -14.54 -9.83 -9.74
N HIS A 139 -15.08 -8.64 -9.44
CA HIS A 139 -16.48 -8.31 -9.72
C HIS A 139 -16.67 -8.08 -11.23
N PRO A 140 -17.71 -8.65 -11.87
CA PRO A 140 -17.92 -8.53 -13.32
C PRO A 140 -18.02 -7.08 -13.80
N ASP A 141 -18.60 -6.20 -12.98
CA ASP A 141 -18.79 -4.78 -13.31
C ASP A 141 -17.58 -3.89 -12.96
N HIS A 142 -16.48 -4.44 -12.45
CA HIS A 142 -15.29 -3.66 -12.06
C HIS A 142 -14.75 -2.78 -13.21
N LEU A 143 -14.83 -3.27 -14.45
CA LEU A 143 -14.35 -2.53 -15.63
C LEU A 143 -15.31 -1.44 -16.10
N CYS A 144 -16.60 -1.51 -15.75
CA CYS A 144 -17.58 -0.50 -16.16
C CYS A 144 -17.47 0.77 -15.32
N SER A 145 -17.14 0.65 -14.03
CA SER A 145 -17.03 1.80 -13.11
C SER A 145 -15.77 2.65 -13.28
N SER A 146 -14.81 2.23 -14.11
CA SER A 146 -13.54 2.96 -14.30
C SER A 146 -13.55 3.97 -15.46
N TRP A 147 -14.70 4.15 -16.13
CA TRP A 147 -14.85 5.00 -17.32
C TRP A 147 -15.83 6.18 -17.14
N GLU A 148 -16.28 6.40 -15.90
CA GLU A 148 -17.10 7.56 -15.48
C GLU A 148 -16.24 8.53 -14.67
#